data_AF-A0A645G5L8-F1
#
_entry.id   AF-A0A645G5L8-F1
#
_cell.length_a   1.000
_cell.length_b   1.000
_cell.length_c   1.000
_cell.angle_alpha   90.00
_cell.angle_beta   90.00
_cell.angle_gamma   90.00
#
_symmetry.space_group_name_H-M   'P 1'
#
loop_
_entity.id
_entity.type
_entity.pdbx_description
1 polymer ?
#
loop_
_entity_poly.entity_id
_entity_poly.type
_entity_poly.pdbx_seq_one_letter_code
_entity_poly.pdbx_strand_id
1 'polypeptide(L)'
;MSLQNGWKASGWHVFAYQSMMKKTYGEDVSAIDRQAKADLAQSIQTLMQNPEEGKTYLFEKMVSQWDEPTFMSVWITKSVEPYAAPGRLTDLVYSEAFDSFYRFAEGALVKILYFGFLLCTASLLRRRTEEQMLLPLILLGGVLFHMIFEAKSQYVLEYLPFFVPLAAYGAWASANCVGRVIKQRMRKGGGQGDR
;
A
#
# COMPACT_ATOMS: atom_id res chain seq x y z
N MET A 1 10.00 12.72 8.67
CA MET A 1 9.25 13.76 7.94
C MET A 1 8.46 13.10 6.82
N SER A 2 7.14 13.26 6.77
CA SER A 2 6.24 12.45 5.92
C SER A 2 6.07 12.92 4.48
N LEU A 3 6.34 14.20 4.20
CA LEU A 3 6.20 14.89 2.91
C LEU A 3 7.58 15.33 2.37
N GLN A 4 8.60 14.58 2.72
CA GLN A 4 9.96 14.75 2.22
C GLN A 4 10.43 13.46 1.55
N ASN A 5 11.47 13.55 0.72
CA ASN A 5 12.08 12.38 0.14
C ASN A 5 12.80 11.58 1.22
N GLY A 6 12.44 10.30 1.34
CA GLY A 6 13.13 9.37 2.21
C GLY A 6 14.47 8.92 1.60
N TRP A 7 15.28 8.22 2.37
CA TRP A 7 16.58 7.72 1.87
C TRP A 7 16.44 6.67 0.76
N LYS A 8 15.32 5.95 0.72
CA LYS A 8 15.03 4.88 -0.26
C LYS A 8 13.86 5.21 -1.19
N ALA A 9 12.86 5.93 -0.69
CA ALA A 9 11.73 6.39 -1.48
C ALA A 9 11.00 7.55 -0.77
N SER A 10 10.21 8.28 -1.54
CA SER A 10 9.33 9.37 -1.11
C SER A 10 8.51 9.01 0.12
N GLY A 11 8.65 9.78 1.21
CA GLY A 11 7.85 9.62 2.44
C GLY A 11 8.28 8.50 3.39
N TRP A 12 9.42 7.85 3.13
CA TRP A 12 10.03 6.89 4.05
C TRP A 12 10.82 7.60 5.16
N HIS A 13 10.91 6.96 6.33
CA HIS A 13 11.72 7.43 7.46
C HIS A 13 13.16 7.74 7.06
N VAL A 14 13.69 8.86 7.54
CA VAL A 14 15.08 9.28 7.34
C VAL A 14 15.78 9.39 8.70
N PHE A 15 16.63 8.42 9.03
CA PHE A 15 17.49 8.48 10.22
C PHE A 15 18.36 9.74 10.25
N ALA A 16 18.84 10.20 9.08
CA ALA A 16 19.66 11.40 8.97
C ALA A 16 18.95 12.67 9.44
N TYR A 17 17.62 12.77 9.28
CA TYR A 17 16.85 13.93 9.72
C TYR A 17 16.80 14.00 11.25
N GLN A 18 16.54 12.88 11.91
CA GLN A 18 16.55 12.78 13.37
C GLN A 18 17.93 13.09 13.94
N SER A 19 18.98 12.52 13.34
CA SER A 19 20.37 12.80 13.73
C SER A 19 20.75 14.26 13.53
N MET A 20 20.31 14.90 12.44
CA MET A 20 20.53 16.32 12.18
C MET A 20 19.83 17.19 13.24
N MET A 21 18.55 16.93 13.51
CA MET A 21 17.79 17.65 14.53
C MET A 21 18.45 17.55 15.91
N LYS A 22 18.86 16.34 16.31
CA LYS A 22 19.57 16.12 17.57
C LYS A 22 20.93 16.83 17.61
N LYS A 23 21.66 16.88 16.49
CA LYS A 23 22.95 17.59 16.42
C LYS A 23 22.77 19.11 16.51
N THR A 24 21.73 19.65 15.90
CA THR A 24 21.48 21.10 15.83
C THR A 24 20.87 21.64 17.11
N TYR A 25 19.88 20.94 17.68
CA TYR A 25 19.07 21.43 18.81
C TYR A 25 19.31 20.66 20.11
N GLY A 26 20.16 19.62 20.11
CA GLY A 26 20.41 18.80 21.29
C GLY A 26 19.16 18.06 21.76
N GLU A 27 18.83 18.24 23.03
CA GLU A 27 17.61 17.70 23.67
C GLU A 27 16.51 18.76 23.85
N ASP A 28 16.63 19.94 23.21
CA ASP A 28 15.55 20.94 23.23
C ASP A 28 14.37 20.46 22.37
N VAL A 29 13.46 19.73 23.01
CA VAL A 29 12.25 19.20 22.38
C VAL A 29 11.37 20.31 21.81
N SER A 30 11.35 21.50 22.43
CA SER A 30 10.52 22.61 21.95
C SER A 30 11.08 23.22 20.66
N ALA A 31 12.40 23.34 20.55
CA ALA A 31 13.05 23.78 19.31
C ALA A 31 12.87 22.77 18.18
N ILE A 32 13.01 21.47 18.49
CA ILE A 32 12.78 20.38 17.52
C ILE A 32 11.33 20.39 17.02
N ASP A 33 10.33 20.52 17.92
CA ASP A 33 8.91 20.59 17.54
C ASP A 33 8.60 21.79 16.64
N ARG A 34 9.12 22.97 16.99
CA ARG A 34 8.95 24.18 16.17
C ARG A 34 9.54 24.00 14.78
N GLN A 35 10.77 23.50 14.69
CA GLN A 35 11.42 23.28 13.39
C GLN A 35 10.68 22.20 12.60
N ALA A 36 10.24 21.11 13.23
CA ALA A 36 9.50 20.06 12.54
C ALA A 36 8.18 20.57 11.96
N LYS A 37 7.45 21.43 12.69
CA LYS A 37 6.23 22.08 12.19
C LYS A 37 6.52 23.02 11.02
N ALA A 38 7.62 23.78 11.08
CA ALA A 38 8.04 24.67 10.00
C ALA A 38 8.39 23.88 8.73
N ASP A 39 9.17 22.80 8.86
CA ASP A 39 9.52 21.92 7.74
C ASP A 39 8.30 21.27 7.11
N LEU A 40 7.32 20.83 7.92
CA LEU A 40 6.07 20.28 7.43
C LEU A 40 5.25 21.32 6.65
N ALA A 41 5.13 22.53 7.19
CA ALA A 41 4.42 23.62 6.52
C ALA A 41 5.08 23.97 5.17
N GLN A 42 6.42 24.00 5.13
CA GLN A 42 7.17 24.22 3.90
C GLN A 42 6.93 23.09 2.89
N SER A 43 6.98 21.82 3.30
CA SER A 43 6.69 20.70 2.41
C SER A 43 5.29 20.78 1.81
N ILE A 44 4.27 21.11 2.62
CA ILE A 44 2.89 21.31 2.13
C ILE A 44 2.85 22.45 1.12
N GLN A 45 3.49 23.59 1.43
CA GLN A 45 3.53 24.74 0.54
C GLN A 45 4.19 24.41 -0.80
N THR A 46 5.30 23.69 -0.80
CA THR A 46 5.99 23.24 -2.03
C THR A 46 5.08 22.36 -2.89
N LEU A 47 4.38 21.40 -2.28
CA LEU A 47 3.45 20.52 -3.00
C LEU A 47 2.25 21.28 -3.58
N MET A 48 1.76 22.31 -2.88
CA MET A 48 0.68 23.17 -3.37
C MET A 48 1.13 24.09 -4.50
N GLN A 49 2.37 24.58 -4.45
CA GLN A 49 2.95 25.45 -5.48
C GLN A 49 3.31 24.67 -6.75
N ASN A 50 3.68 23.39 -6.62
CA ASN A 50 4.02 22.51 -7.73
C ASN A 50 3.15 21.24 -7.74
N PRO A 51 1.88 21.32 -8.19
CA PRO A 51 0.96 20.18 -8.16
C PRO A 51 1.44 18.95 -8.95
N GLU A 52 2.18 19.14 -10.06
CA GLU A 52 2.72 18.01 -10.82
C GLU A 52 3.80 17.26 -10.04
N GLU A 53 4.71 17.98 -9.38
CA GLU A 53 5.72 17.38 -8.51
C GLU A 53 5.06 16.66 -7.33
N GLY A 54 3.99 17.24 -6.77
CA GLY A 54 3.23 16.60 -5.70
C GLY A 54 2.49 15.33 -6.11
N LYS A 55 1.95 15.26 -7.34
CA LYS A 55 1.37 14.02 -7.88
C LYS A 55 2.45 12.95 -8.04
N THR A 56 3.60 13.29 -8.61
CA THR A 56 4.73 12.37 -8.76
C THR A 56 5.18 11.85 -7.40
N TYR A 57 5.34 12.74 -6.42
CA TYR A 57 5.70 12.38 -5.05
C TYR A 57 4.71 11.38 -4.43
N LEU A 58 3.41 11.67 -4.49
CA LEU A 58 2.38 10.78 -3.94
C LEU A 58 2.33 9.45 -4.68
N PHE A 59 2.50 9.45 -6.00
CA PHE A 59 2.54 8.23 -6.80
C PHE A 59 3.75 7.36 -6.43
N GLU A 60 4.94 7.92 -6.39
CA GLU A 60 6.16 7.21 -6.00
C GLU A 60 6.07 6.68 -4.56
N LYS A 61 5.50 7.48 -3.66
CA LYS A 61 5.23 7.07 -2.28
C LYS A 61 4.30 5.86 -2.24
N MET A 62 3.17 5.94 -2.94
CA MET A 62 2.19 4.85 -3.03
C MET A 62 2.83 3.57 -3.58
N VAL A 63 3.53 3.65 -4.71
CA VAL A 63 4.19 2.50 -5.34
C VAL A 63 5.26 1.91 -4.42
N SER A 64 6.10 2.75 -3.82
CA SER A 64 7.17 2.27 -2.93
C SER A 64 6.66 1.59 -1.66
N GLN A 65 5.50 1.99 -1.16
CA GLN A 65 4.92 1.44 0.07
C GLN A 65 4.02 0.23 -0.21
N TRP A 66 3.18 0.30 -1.25
CA TRP A 66 2.09 -0.66 -1.48
C TRP A 66 2.36 -1.67 -2.61
N ASP A 67 3.31 -1.39 -3.51
CA ASP A 67 3.70 -2.29 -4.62
C ASP A 67 5.09 -2.92 -4.40
N GLU A 68 5.66 -2.79 -3.20
CA GLU A 68 6.93 -3.44 -2.84
C GLU A 68 6.65 -4.84 -2.26
N PRO A 69 6.86 -5.92 -3.05
CA PRO A 69 6.29 -7.24 -2.77
C PRO A 69 7.00 -7.97 -1.62
N THR A 70 8.17 -7.52 -1.18
CA THR A 70 8.87 -8.11 -0.04
C THR A 70 8.47 -7.49 1.29
N PHE A 71 7.71 -6.39 1.29
CA PHE A 71 7.34 -5.61 2.46
C PHE A 71 8.53 -5.38 3.42
N MET A 72 9.69 -5.05 2.85
CA MET A 72 11.00 -4.93 3.50
C MET A 72 11.59 -6.18 4.15
N SER A 73 10.94 -7.34 4.15
CA SER A 73 11.43 -8.56 4.83
C SER A 73 12.85 -8.94 4.41
N VAL A 74 13.13 -8.97 3.10
CA VAL A 74 14.46 -9.27 2.55
C VAL A 74 15.47 -8.20 2.96
N TRP A 75 15.09 -6.93 2.89
CA TRP A 75 15.99 -5.82 3.22
C TRP A 75 16.34 -5.79 4.72
N ILE A 76 15.36 -5.99 5.61
CA ILE A 76 15.57 -6.03 7.06
C ILE A 76 16.52 -7.17 7.39
N THR A 77 16.28 -8.36 6.82
CA THR A 77 17.11 -9.54 7.10
C THR A 77 18.54 -9.37 6.59
N LYS A 78 18.74 -8.69 5.44
CA LYS A 78 20.07 -8.33 4.93
C LYS A 78 20.79 -7.24 5.75
N SER A 79 20.04 -6.38 6.44
CA SER A 79 20.59 -5.22 7.17
C SER A 79 21.01 -5.56 8.60
N VAL A 80 20.66 -6.74 9.10
CA VAL A 80 21.04 -7.23 10.42
C VAL A 80 22.30 -8.08 10.28
N GLU A 81 23.27 -7.85 11.16
CA GLU A 81 24.48 -8.65 11.20
C GLU A 81 24.14 -10.11 11.55
N PRO A 82 24.53 -11.09 10.73
CA PRO A 82 24.11 -12.46 10.93
C PRO A 82 24.84 -13.08 12.12
N TYR A 83 24.10 -13.77 12.99
CA TYR A 83 24.66 -14.48 14.15
C TYR A 83 25.60 -15.65 13.78
N ALA A 84 25.51 -16.14 12.54
CA ALA A 84 26.33 -17.23 12.00
C ALA A 84 26.51 -17.05 10.49
N ALA A 85 27.45 -17.80 9.90
CA ALA A 85 27.62 -17.81 8.45
C ALA A 85 26.30 -18.17 7.74
N PRO A 86 25.93 -17.47 6.64
CA PRO A 86 24.73 -17.77 5.88
C PRO A 86 24.72 -19.24 5.44
N GLY A 87 23.58 -19.92 5.64
CA GLY A 87 23.38 -21.25 5.08
C GLY A 87 22.99 -21.18 3.60
N ARG A 88 23.03 -22.31 2.90
CA ARG A 88 22.63 -22.42 1.48
C ARG A 88 21.23 -21.87 1.18
N LEU A 89 20.31 -21.94 2.14
CA LEU A 89 18.96 -21.38 1.99
C LEU A 89 18.98 -19.85 2.03
N THR A 90 19.80 -19.26 2.89
CA THR A 90 19.99 -17.81 2.98
C THR A 90 20.62 -17.27 1.70
N ASP A 91 21.63 -17.96 1.16
CA ASP A 91 22.26 -17.61 -0.12
C ASP A 91 21.27 -17.69 -1.28
N LEU A 92 20.42 -18.72 -1.29
CA LEU A 92 19.36 -18.86 -2.28
C LEU A 92 18.36 -17.70 -2.19
N VAL A 93 17.86 -17.38 -0.99
CA VAL A 93 16.90 -16.28 -0.77
C VAL A 93 17.51 -14.93 -1.16
N TYR A 94 18.81 -14.77 -0.99
CA TYR A 94 19.52 -13.54 -1.33
C TYR A 94 19.99 -13.46 -2.78
N SER A 95 19.90 -14.57 -3.53
CA SER A 95 20.25 -14.62 -4.95
C SER A 95 19.31 -13.74 -5.78
N GLU A 96 19.85 -13.12 -6.83
CA GLU A 96 19.07 -12.25 -7.73
C GLU A 96 17.94 -13.01 -8.44
N ALA A 97 18.18 -14.29 -8.76
CA ALA A 97 17.17 -15.14 -9.41
C ALA A 97 15.96 -15.38 -8.49
N PHE A 98 16.21 -15.69 -7.21
CA PHE A 98 15.13 -15.86 -6.24
C PHE A 98 14.43 -14.54 -5.95
N ASP A 99 15.17 -13.44 -5.79
CA ASP A 99 14.59 -12.11 -5.58
C ASP A 99 13.64 -11.72 -6.73
N SER A 100 14.07 -11.91 -7.98
CA SER A 100 13.24 -11.64 -9.16
C SER A 100 11.97 -12.50 -9.20
N PHE A 101 12.11 -13.82 -8.98
CA PHE A 101 10.97 -14.74 -8.95
C PHE A 101 10.00 -14.40 -7.81
N TYR A 102 10.52 -14.16 -6.61
CA TYR A 102 9.74 -13.83 -5.42
C TYR A 102 8.97 -12.53 -5.61
N ARG A 103 9.64 -11.48 -6.13
CA ARG A 103 9.01 -10.20 -6.46
C ARG A 103 7.88 -10.35 -7.47
N PHE A 104 8.06 -11.22 -8.47
CA PHE A 104 7.01 -11.52 -9.44
C PHE A 104 5.82 -12.26 -8.82
N ALA A 105 6.08 -13.35 -8.09
CA ALA A 105 5.05 -14.20 -7.51
C ALA A 105 4.24 -13.49 -6.42
N GLU A 106 4.92 -12.92 -5.41
CA GLU A 106 4.26 -12.16 -4.35
C GLU A 106 3.60 -10.90 -4.90
N GLY A 107 4.25 -10.21 -5.84
CA GLY A 107 3.67 -9.05 -6.51
C GLY A 107 2.36 -9.39 -7.23
N ALA A 108 2.27 -10.56 -7.88
CA ALA A 108 1.03 -11.02 -8.48
C ALA A 108 -0.06 -11.33 -7.43
N LEU A 109 0.29 -12.00 -6.34
CA LEU A 109 -0.64 -12.31 -5.25
C LEU A 109 -1.23 -11.04 -4.62
N VAL A 110 -0.38 -10.06 -4.29
CA VAL A 110 -0.78 -8.78 -3.72
C VAL A 110 -1.71 -8.02 -4.68
N LYS A 111 -1.40 -8.01 -5.98
CA LYS A 111 -2.28 -7.38 -6.99
C LYS A 111 -3.63 -8.07 -7.10
N ILE A 112 -3.68 -9.40 -7.00
CA ILE A 112 -4.96 -10.15 -6.95
C ILE A 112 -5.77 -9.74 -5.72
N LEU A 113 -5.13 -9.59 -4.57
CA LEU A 113 -5.79 -9.14 -3.34
C LEU A 113 -6.35 -7.72 -3.49
N TYR A 114 -5.57 -6.78 -4.00
CA TYR A 114 -6.03 -5.40 -4.23
C TYR A 114 -7.16 -5.34 -5.26
N PHE A 115 -7.08 -6.12 -6.34
CA PHE A 115 -8.13 -6.19 -7.34
C PHE A 115 -9.43 -6.79 -6.75
N GLY A 116 -9.32 -7.87 -5.99
CA GLY A 116 -10.47 -8.43 -5.29
C GLY A 116 -11.09 -7.45 -4.29
N PHE A 117 -10.28 -6.69 -3.57
CA PHE A 117 -10.75 -5.62 -2.68
C PHE A 117 -11.49 -4.51 -3.45
N LEU A 118 -10.99 -4.12 -4.62
CA LEU A 118 -11.69 -3.18 -5.51
C LEU A 118 -13.06 -3.73 -5.95
N LEU A 119 -13.13 -5.02 -6.29
CA LEU A 119 -14.41 -5.66 -6.62
C LEU A 119 -15.36 -5.71 -5.42
N CYS A 120 -14.83 -5.99 -4.23
CA CYS A 120 -15.58 -5.99 -2.99
C CYS A 120 -16.21 -4.62 -2.73
N THR A 121 -15.39 -3.58 -2.66
CA THR A 121 -15.83 -2.19 -2.47
C THR A 121 -16.87 -1.77 -3.51
N ALA A 122 -16.61 -2.02 -4.80
CA ALA A 122 -17.56 -1.72 -5.88
C ALA A 122 -18.89 -2.48 -5.73
N SER A 123 -18.87 -3.71 -5.23
CA SER A 123 -20.08 -4.50 -4.99
C SER A 123 -20.89 -3.98 -3.78
N LEU A 124 -20.21 -3.55 -2.72
CA LEU A 124 -20.81 -3.02 -1.50
C LEU A 124 -21.47 -1.67 -1.77
N LEU A 125 -20.78 -0.78 -2.51
CA LEU A 125 -21.30 0.53 -2.92
C LEU A 125 -22.64 0.46 -3.68
N ARG A 126 -22.94 -0.67 -4.33
CA ARG A 126 -24.17 -0.81 -5.13
C ARG A 126 -25.37 -1.36 -4.35
N ARG A 127 -25.18 -2.08 -3.24
CA ARG A 127 -26.22 -3.01 -2.74
C ARG A 127 -26.29 -3.22 -1.23
N ARG A 128 -25.46 -2.59 -0.39
CA ARG A 128 -25.27 -3.03 1.01
C ARG A 128 -25.46 -1.93 2.06
N THR A 129 -25.69 -2.38 3.29
CA THR A 129 -25.87 -1.57 4.50
C THR A 129 -24.55 -0.94 4.95
N GLU A 130 -24.64 0.22 5.62
CA GLU A 130 -23.49 1.02 6.09
C GLU A 130 -22.48 0.20 6.91
N GLU A 131 -22.96 -0.74 7.71
CA GLU A 131 -22.16 -1.65 8.55
C GLU A 131 -21.15 -2.47 7.72
N GLN A 132 -21.51 -2.90 6.51
CA GLN A 132 -20.65 -3.73 5.67
C GLN A 132 -19.53 -2.92 5.01
N MET A 133 -19.67 -1.60 4.96
CA MET A 133 -18.63 -0.69 4.46
C MET A 133 -17.58 -0.32 5.51
N LEU A 134 -17.82 -0.61 6.80
CA LEU A 134 -16.92 -0.21 7.88
C LEU A 134 -15.49 -0.72 7.66
N LEU A 135 -15.33 -2.03 7.40
CA LEU A 135 -14.00 -2.62 7.21
C LEU A 135 -13.27 -2.07 5.97
N PRO A 136 -13.89 -2.02 4.77
CA PRO A 136 -13.26 -1.35 3.63
C PRO A 136 -12.91 0.12 3.88
N LEU A 137 -13.74 0.85 4.62
CA LEU A 137 -13.48 2.25 4.95
C LEU A 137 -12.28 2.40 5.89
N ILE A 138 -12.14 1.51 6.88
CA ILE A 138 -10.97 1.46 7.77
C ILE A 138 -9.69 1.21 6.97
N LEU A 139 -9.71 0.25 6.04
CA LEU A 139 -8.54 -0.06 5.20
C LEU A 139 -8.18 1.11 4.28
N LEU A 140 -9.17 1.75 3.65
CA LEU A 140 -8.96 2.95 2.84
C LEU A 140 -8.44 4.11 3.69
N GLY A 141 -8.94 4.27 4.92
CA GLY A 141 -8.44 5.24 5.89
C GLY A 141 -6.97 4.99 6.23
N GLY A 142 -6.56 3.74 6.41
CA GLY A 142 -5.16 3.36 6.62
C GLY A 142 -4.26 3.68 5.42
N VAL A 143 -4.73 3.42 4.19
CA VAL A 143 -4.03 3.84 2.96
C VAL A 143 -3.82 5.35 2.95
N LEU A 144 -4.87 6.13 3.18
CA LEU A 144 -4.79 7.59 3.23
C LEU A 144 -3.88 8.09 4.35
N PHE A 145 -3.93 7.43 5.52
CA PHE A 145 -3.05 7.73 6.63
C PHE A 145 -1.57 7.53 6.26
N HIS A 146 -1.20 6.41 5.62
CA HIS A 146 0.16 6.19 5.13
C HIS A 146 0.60 7.20 4.06
N MET A 147 -0.33 7.73 3.27
CA MET A 147 -0.03 8.76 2.28
C MET A 147 0.30 10.11 2.92
N ILE A 148 -0.38 10.47 4.01
CA ILE A 148 -0.15 11.73 4.74
C ILE A 148 1.09 11.63 5.65
N PHE A 149 1.23 10.51 6.34
CA PHE A 149 2.26 10.29 7.35
C PHE A 149 3.46 9.51 6.81
N GLU A 150 4.51 9.45 7.61
CA GLU A 150 5.69 8.71 7.25
C GLU A 150 5.40 7.22 7.35
N ALA A 151 5.63 6.48 6.27
CA ALA A 151 5.33 5.06 6.21
C ALA A 151 6.35 4.31 5.34
N LYS A 152 6.49 3.03 5.62
CA LYS A 152 7.36 2.07 4.92
C LYS A 152 6.54 0.87 4.46
N SER A 153 7.01 0.13 3.46
CA SER A 153 6.27 -1.02 2.94
C SER A 153 5.99 -2.10 3.99
N GLN A 154 6.82 -2.23 5.03
CA GLN A 154 6.57 -3.17 6.15
C GLN A 154 5.22 -2.96 6.85
N TYR A 155 4.68 -1.73 6.89
CA TYR A 155 3.41 -1.47 7.55
C TYR A 155 2.21 -1.99 6.75
N VAL A 156 2.38 -2.23 5.44
CA VAL A 156 1.31 -2.79 4.59
C VAL A 156 1.07 -4.27 4.90
N LEU A 157 2.08 -4.97 5.43
CA LEU A 157 1.98 -6.40 5.78
C LEU A 157 0.82 -6.69 6.74
N GLU A 158 0.55 -5.78 7.68
CA GLU A 158 -0.53 -5.89 8.66
C GLU A 158 -1.93 -5.83 8.03
N TYR A 159 -2.05 -5.26 6.82
CA TYR A 159 -3.32 -5.13 6.11
C TYR A 159 -3.66 -6.39 5.29
N LEU A 160 -2.66 -7.18 4.90
CA LEU A 160 -2.85 -8.33 4.00
C LEU A 160 -3.87 -9.35 4.51
N PRO A 161 -3.89 -9.75 5.80
CA PRO A 161 -4.89 -10.70 6.30
C PRO A 161 -6.34 -10.23 6.12
N PHE A 162 -6.58 -8.92 6.13
CA PHE A 162 -7.91 -8.35 5.90
C PHE A 162 -8.28 -8.29 4.42
N PHE A 163 -7.31 -8.12 3.54
CA PHE A 163 -7.56 -8.14 2.09
C PHE A 163 -7.99 -9.52 1.59
N VAL A 164 -7.51 -10.62 2.19
CA VAL A 164 -7.86 -11.99 1.77
C VAL A 164 -9.38 -12.26 1.78
N PRO A 165 -10.11 -12.13 2.90
CA PRO A 165 -11.55 -12.40 2.92
C PRO A 165 -12.35 -11.40 2.08
N LEU A 166 -11.91 -10.13 2.01
CA LEU A 166 -12.57 -9.12 1.19
C LEU A 166 -12.40 -9.40 -0.30
N ALA A 167 -11.20 -9.81 -0.73
CA ALA A 167 -10.92 -10.18 -2.11
C ALA A 167 -11.75 -11.39 -2.54
N ALA A 168 -11.85 -12.41 -1.68
CA ALA A 168 -12.71 -13.58 -1.91
C ALA A 168 -14.19 -13.18 -2.08
N TYR A 169 -14.71 -12.32 -1.20
CA TYR A 169 -16.08 -11.82 -1.31
C TYR A 169 -16.29 -10.99 -2.59
N GLY A 170 -15.35 -10.11 -2.94
CA GLY A 170 -15.42 -9.30 -4.16
C GLY A 170 -15.47 -10.14 -5.43
N ALA A 171 -14.65 -11.19 -5.50
CA ALA A 171 -14.66 -12.15 -6.60
C ALA A 171 -16.02 -12.89 -6.68
N TRP A 172 -16.51 -13.42 -5.55
CA TRP A 172 -17.80 -14.10 -5.47
C TRP A 172 -18.98 -13.21 -5.87
N ALA A 173 -19.02 -11.98 -5.36
CA ALA A 173 -20.09 -11.02 -5.64
C ALA A 173 -20.12 -10.65 -7.13
N SER A 174 -18.94 -10.47 -7.73
CA SER A 174 -18.78 -10.14 -9.15
C SER A 174 -19.21 -11.30 -10.04
N ALA A 175 -18.81 -12.53 -9.72
CA ALA A 175 -19.22 -13.73 -10.45
C ALA A 175 -20.76 -13.91 -10.45
N ASN A 176 -21.39 -13.70 -9.29
CA ASN A 176 -22.86 -13.75 -9.17
C ASN A 176 -23.55 -12.65 -9.98
N CYS A 177 -22.98 -11.44 -10.02
CA CYS A 177 -23.51 -10.35 -10.81
C CYS A 177 -23.47 -10.69 -12.31
N VAL A 178 -22.35 -11.20 -12.80
CA VAL A 178 -22.19 -11.64 -14.20
C VAL A 178 -23.17 -12.75 -14.54
N GLY A 179 -23.30 -13.77 -13.68
CA GLY A 179 -24.25 -14.87 -13.89
C GLY A 179 -25.71 -14.40 -13.99
N ARG A 180 -26.13 -13.40 -13.21
CA ARG A 180 -27.47 -12.80 -13.32
C ARG A 180 -27.68 -12.07 -14.64
N VAL A 181 -26.68 -11.29 -15.08
CA VAL A 181 -26.75 -10.55 -16.36
C VAL A 181 -26.85 -11.52 -17.54
N ILE A 182 -26.05 -12.60 -17.54
CA ILE A 182 -26.11 -13.63 -18.59
C ILE A 182 -27.50 -14.27 -18.62
N LYS A 183 -28.03 -14.72 -17.48
CA LYS A 183 -29.38 -15.30 -17.40
C LYS A 183 -30.46 -14.34 -17.91
N GLN A 184 -30.38 -13.05 -17.57
CA GLN A 184 -31.33 -12.04 -18.03
C GLN A 184 -31.26 -11.81 -19.56
N ARG A 185 -30.06 -11.83 -20.14
CA ARG A 185 -29.88 -11.72 -21.61
C ARG A 185 -30.42 -12.95 -22.34
N MET A 186 -30.16 -14.16 -21.83
CA MET A 186 -30.71 -15.39 -22.41
C MET A 186 -32.25 -15.41 -22.36
N ARG A 187 -32.84 -14.93 -21.26
CA ARG A 187 -34.32 -14.84 -21.13
C ARG A 187 -34.96 -13.82 -22.08
N LYS A 188 -34.24 -12.73 -22.42
CA LYS A 188 -34.72 -11.73 -23.39
C LYS A 188 -34.54 -12.17 -24.84
N GLY A 189 -33.49 -12.91 -25.17
CA GLY A 189 -33.26 -13.45 -26.52
C GLY A 189 -34.16 -14.63 -26.90
N GLY A 190 -34.60 -15.46 -25.94
CA GLY A 190 -35.51 -16.58 -26.19
C GLY A 190 -37.00 -16.20 -26.34
N GLY A 191 -37.38 -14.95 -26.03
CA GLY A 191 -38.79 -14.49 -26.09
C GLY A 191 -39.21 -13.86 -27.41
N GLN A 192 -38.35 -13.87 -28.43
CA GLN A 192 -38.56 -13.18 -29.72
C GLN A 192 -38.76 -14.14 -30.90
N GLY A 193 -38.88 -15.45 -30.65
CA GLY A 193 -38.99 -16.50 -31.68
C GLY A 193 -40.37 -17.15 -31.87
N ASP A 194 -41.37 -16.85 -31.03
CA ASP A 194 -42.71 -17.49 -31.08
C ASP A 194 -43.84 -16.46 -31.35
N ARG A 195 -43.79 -15.76 -32.48
CA ARG A 195 -44.97 -15.06 -33.03
C ARG A 195 -45.02 -15.19 -34.54
#